data_AF-A0A1Y3TI32-F1
#
_entry.id   AF-A0A1Y3TI32-F1
#
_cell.length_a   1.000
_cell.length_b   1.000
_cell.length_c   1.000
_cell.angle_alpha   90.00
_cell.angle_beta   90.00
_cell.angle_gamma   90.00
#
_symmetry.space_group_name_H-M   'P 1'
#
loop_
_entity.id
_entity.type
_entity.pdbx_description
1 polymer ?
#
loop_
_entity_poly.entity_id
_entity_poly.type
_entity_poly.pdbx_seq_one_letter_code
_entity_poly.pdbx_strand_id
1 'polypeptide(L)'
;MGTQDEKREKDNFIMLPTVDFCFKELMQNPKVRKGFIAAILGKAPKEVRRTTLVPTALRKESEDDKLGILDVLIELEDETKMNMEMQVSYFDCWTNRVLFYLGKIYTGQIKEGEDYDKLRKCIHVSILEFVHFPQDKKCCRKIVFCDAETGEQLALKRIIERQLENGKTEKETAELLGMDIQEVRELAGK
;
A
#
# COMPACT_ATOMS: atom_id res chain seq x y z
N MET A 1 62.48 -0.18 10.73
CA MET A 1 61.42 -1.00 11.35
C MET A 1 60.10 -0.53 10.78
N GLY A 2 59.55 -1.26 9.82
CA GLY A 2 58.30 -0.91 9.16
C GLY A 2 57.11 -1.52 9.89
N THR A 3 56.02 -0.74 9.87
CA THR A 3 54.61 -1.10 10.04
C THR A 3 54.22 -1.63 11.43
N GLN A 4 53.15 -1.17 12.06
CA GLN A 4 51.84 -0.98 11.47
C GLN A 4 51.18 0.31 12.01
N ASP A 5 51.01 1.28 11.12
CA ASP A 5 49.80 2.09 11.11
C ASP A 5 48.62 1.10 11.12
N GLU A 6 47.99 0.91 12.27
CA GLU A 6 46.66 0.34 12.36
C GLU A 6 45.73 1.25 11.56
N LYS A 7 45.58 0.95 10.27
CA LYS A 7 44.46 1.40 9.45
C LYS A 7 43.19 0.97 10.18
N ARG A 8 42.62 1.88 10.97
CA ARG A 8 41.18 1.93 11.16
C ARG A 8 40.58 2.23 9.79
N GLU A 9 40.37 1.18 8.99
CA GLU A 9 39.30 1.23 8.01
C GLU A 9 38.03 1.55 8.81
N LYS A 10 37.58 2.81 8.71
CA LYS A 10 36.21 3.14 9.05
C LYS A 10 35.39 2.32 8.07
N ASP A 11 34.92 1.17 8.55
CA ASP A 11 33.96 0.35 7.85
C ASP A 11 32.78 1.26 7.55
N ASN A 12 32.63 1.67 6.29
CA ASN A 12 31.55 2.54 5.84
C ASN A 12 30.28 1.67 5.78
N PHE A 13 29.81 1.27 6.95
CA PHE A 13 28.61 0.47 7.08
C PHE A 13 27.41 1.28 6.58
N ILE A 14 26.84 0.83 5.46
CA ILE A 14 25.60 1.35 4.90
C ILE A 14 24.51 0.32 5.20
N MET A 15 23.51 0.72 6.01
CA MET A 15 22.38 -0.14 6.31
C MET A 15 21.54 -0.38 5.04
N LEU A 16 21.18 -1.64 4.78
CA LEU A 16 20.38 -1.99 3.60
C LEU A 16 18.93 -1.50 3.76
N PRO A 17 18.29 -0.99 2.68
CA PRO A 17 16.88 -0.59 2.71
C PRO A 17 15.89 -1.71 3.04
N THR A 18 16.28 -2.98 2.92
CA THR A 18 15.47 -4.15 3.29
C THR A 18 15.44 -4.40 4.80
N VAL A 19 16.34 -3.76 5.55
CA VAL A 19 16.25 -3.75 7.02
C VAL A 19 15.03 -2.94 7.42
N ASP A 20 14.12 -3.56 8.18
CA ASP A 20 12.85 -2.97 8.60
C ASP A 20 12.99 -1.56 9.20
N PHE A 21 13.94 -1.36 10.11
CA PHE A 21 14.26 -0.05 10.68
C PHE A 21 14.64 0.97 9.60
N CYS A 22 15.52 0.60 8.67
CA CYS A 22 15.92 1.49 7.58
C CYS A 22 14.75 1.84 6.68
N PHE A 23 13.91 0.86 6.32
CA PHE A 23 12.72 1.09 5.51
C PHE A 23 11.76 2.08 6.18
N LYS A 24 11.48 1.90 7.48
CA LYS A 24 10.64 2.81 8.28
C LYS A 24 11.20 4.22 8.29
N GLU A 25 12.50 4.38 8.53
CA GLU A 25 13.18 5.68 8.53
C GLU A 25 13.18 6.34 7.13
N LEU A 26 13.39 5.57 6.06
CA LEU A 26 13.27 6.08 4.69
C LEU A 26 11.85 6.60 4.41
N MET A 27 10.82 5.91 4.91
CA MET A 27 9.44 6.34 4.78
C MET A 27 9.11 7.57 5.63
N GLN A 28 9.91 7.96 6.63
CA GLN A 28 9.74 9.25 7.33
C GLN A 28 10.03 10.44 6.40
N ASN A 29 10.99 10.29 5.48
CA ASN A 29 11.35 11.33 4.53
C ASN A 29 10.22 11.55 3.49
N PRO A 30 9.56 12.73 3.46
CA PRO A 30 8.42 12.95 2.58
C PRO A 30 8.75 12.84 1.08
N LYS A 31 9.97 13.20 0.67
CA LYS A 31 10.38 13.10 -0.73
C LYS A 31 10.56 11.65 -1.16
N VAL A 32 11.22 10.84 -0.32
CA VAL A 32 11.43 9.40 -0.57
C VAL A 32 10.08 8.69 -0.59
N ARG A 33 9.26 8.88 0.45
CA ARG A 33 7.92 8.29 0.55
C ARG A 33 7.04 8.63 -0.65
N LYS A 34 6.98 9.90 -1.04
CA LYS A 34 6.21 10.37 -2.21
C LYS A 34 6.69 9.72 -3.52
N GLY A 35 8.00 9.67 -3.74
CA GLY A 35 8.58 9.03 -4.91
C GLY A 35 8.29 7.53 -4.97
N PHE A 36 8.41 6.85 -3.83
CA PHE A 36 8.13 5.43 -3.70
C PHE A 36 6.67 5.07 -3.96
N ILE A 37 5.73 5.83 -3.35
CA ILE A 37 4.29 5.69 -3.61
C ILE A 37 3.97 5.92 -5.09
N ALA A 38 4.53 6.97 -5.69
CA ALA A 38 4.31 7.27 -7.10
C ALA A 38 4.76 6.11 -8.01
N ALA A 39 5.93 5.51 -7.72
CA ALA A 39 6.43 4.36 -8.45
C ALA A 39 5.51 3.13 -8.32
N ILE A 40 5.02 2.84 -7.11
CA ILE A 40 4.08 1.71 -6.88
C ILE A 40 2.77 1.93 -7.62
N LEU A 41 2.25 3.15 -7.62
CA LEU A 41 0.98 3.50 -8.28
C LEU A 41 1.13 3.72 -9.79
N GLY A 42 2.35 3.68 -10.35
CA GLY A 42 2.60 3.96 -11.77
C GLY A 42 2.33 5.42 -12.16
N LYS A 43 2.42 6.36 -11.22
CA LYS A 43 2.14 7.80 -11.41
C LYS A 43 3.42 8.62 -11.43
N ALA A 44 3.39 9.80 -12.03
CA ALA A 44 4.49 10.76 -11.85
C ALA A 44 4.49 11.27 -10.40
N PRO A 45 5.67 11.51 -9.78
CA PRO A 45 5.74 12.00 -8.40
C PRO A 45 4.92 13.26 -8.15
N LYS A 46 4.77 14.16 -9.13
CA LYS A 46 3.95 15.37 -9.02
C LYS A 46 2.46 15.11 -8.81
N GLU A 47 1.96 13.94 -9.22
CA GLU A 47 0.54 13.55 -9.10
C GLU A 47 0.20 13.06 -7.68
N VAL A 48 1.19 12.57 -6.93
CA VAL A 48 1.03 12.21 -5.52
C VAL A 48 1.15 13.48 -4.68
N ARG A 49 0.04 14.18 -4.42
CA ARG A 49 0.07 15.51 -3.78
C ARG A 49 0.46 15.46 -2.30
N ARG A 50 -0.35 14.80 -1.47
CA ARG A 50 -0.18 14.69 -0.01
C ARG A 50 -0.01 13.24 0.42
N THR A 51 0.89 13.01 1.37
CA THR A 51 1.13 11.70 2.00
C THR A 51 1.37 11.91 3.50
N THR A 52 0.50 11.36 4.33
CA THR A 52 0.55 11.50 5.79
C THR A 52 0.85 10.14 6.40
N LEU A 53 1.85 10.06 7.28
CA LEU A 53 2.07 8.86 8.09
C LEU A 53 1.02 8.81 9.20
N VAL A 54 0.42 7.65 9.40
CA VAL A 54 -0.55 7.43 10.47
C VAL A 54 -0.02 6.38 11.46
N PRO A 55 -0.51 6.37 12.71
CA PRO A 55 -0.09 5.38 13.70
C PRO A 55 -0.29 3.95 13.20
N THR A 56 0.70 3.10 13.42
CA THR A 56 0.77 1.74 12.84
C THR A 56 0.14 0.65 13.70
N ALA A 57 -0.20 0.96 14.96
CA ALA A 57 -0.90 0.04 15.83
C ALA A 57 -2.38 -0.02 15.44
N LEU A 58 -2.81 -1.15 14.87
CA LEU A 58 -4.22 -1.41 14.62
C LEU A 58 -4.93 -1.65 15.96
N ARG A 59 -6.03 -0.92 16.16
CA ARG A 59 -6.82 -1.00 17.39
C ARG A 59 -7.39 -2.42 17.59
N LYS A 60 -7.34 -2.90 18.83
CA LYS A 60 -8.11 -4.06 19.28
C LYS A 60 -9.53 -3.63 19.63
N GLU A 61 -10.52 -4.41 19.24
CA GLU A 61 -11.93 -4.22 19.62
C GLU A 61 -12.32 -5.09 20.82
N SER A 62 -11.61 -6.21 21.02
CA SER A 62 -11.75 -7.10 22.18
C SER A 62 -10.38 -7.55 22.71
N GLU A 63 -10.31 -8.15 23.90
CA GLU A 63 -9.04 -8.66 24.46
C GLU A 63 -8.44 -9.77 23.60
N ASP A 64 -9.30 -10.63 23.05
CA ASP A 64 -8.95 -11.79 22.22
C ASP A 64 -8.52 -11.43 20.79
N ASP A 65 -8.69 -10.17 20.38
CA ASP A 65 -8.29 -9.72 19.06
C ASP A 65 -6.77 -9.81 18.87
N LYS A 66 -6.37 -10.28 17.69
CA LYS A 66 -4.96 -10.24 17.26
C LYS A 66 -4.51 -8.80 17.05
N LEU A 67 -3.47 -8.37 17.75
CA LEU A 67 -2.83 -7.08 17.51
C LEU A 67 -2.14 -7.09 16.13
N GLY A 68 -2.54 -6.18 15.25
CA GLY A 68 -1.80 -5.91 14.02
C GLY A 68 -0.89 -4.70 14.23
N ILE A 69 0.42 -4.90 14.15
CA ILE A 69 1.38 -3.80 14.07
C ILE A 69 1.84 -3.76 12.62
N LEU A 70 1.58 -2.64 11.96
CA LEU A 70 1.99 -2.41 10.59
C LEU A 70 3.39 -1.81 10.56
N ASP A 71 4.14 -2.04 9.48
CA ASP A 71 5.44 -1.39 9.34
C ASP A 71 5.27 0.10 9.04
N VAL A 72 4.47 0.41 8.01
CA VAL A 72 4.20 1.78 7.58
C VAL A 72 2.76 1.88 7.09
N LEU A 73 1.96 2.74 7.72
CA LEU A 73 0.62 3.08 7.26
C LEU A 73 0.57 4.55 6.84
N ILE A 74 0.05 4.78 5.64
CA ILE A 74 0.01 6.10 4.99
C ILE A 74 -1.42 6.42 4.59
N GLU A 75 -1.81 7.68 4.76
CA GLU A 75 -3.02 8.26 4.17
C GLU A 75 -2.64 9.21 3.02
N LEU A 76 -3.31 9.05 1.88
CA LEU A 76 -3.15 9.91 0.70
C LEU A 76 -4.13 11.10 0.74
N GLU A 77 -4.05 12.00 -0.26
CA GLU A 77 -4.91 13.19 -0.32
C GLU A 77 -6.41 12.85 -0.36
N ASP A 78 -6.75 11.77 -1.06
CA ASP A 78 -8.11 11.23 -1.28
C ASP A 78 -8.58 10.31 -0.15
N GLU A 79 -7.90 10.33 0.99
CA GLU A 79 -8.17 9.49 2.16
C GLU A 79 -7.90 7.98 1.93
N THR A 80 -7.33 7.59 0.78
CA THR A 80 -6.88 6.22 0.54
C THR A 80 -5.85 5.82 1.60
N LYS A 81 -6.05 4.63 2.21
CA LYS A 81 -5.11 4.05 3.17
C LYS A 81 -4.15 3.09 2.46
N MET A 82 -2.86 3.29 2.65
CA MET A 82 -1.82 2.45 2.05
C MET A 82 -0.93 1.87 3.15
N ASN A 83 -0.99 0.55 3.32
CA ASN A 83 -0.08 -0.19 4.18
C ASN A 83 1.11 -0.71 3.37
N MET A 84 2.32 -0.58 3.89
CA MET A 84 3.53 -1.16 3.31
C MET A 84 4.23 -2.03 4.36
N GLU A 85 4.53 -3.27 4.00
CA GLU A 85 5.22 -4.25 4.85
C GLU A 85 6.53 -4.70 4.19
N MET A 86 7.63 -4.63 4.95
CA MET A 86 8.92 -5.18 4.53
C MET A 86 9.06 -6.61 5.03
N GLN A 87 9.25 -7.56 4.12
CA GLN A 87 9.25 -8.98 4.45
C GLN A 87 10.54 -9.65 4.03
N VAL A 88 11.48 -9.68 4.97
CA VAL A 88 12.78 -10.33 4.82
C VAL A 88 12.66 -11.84 4.89
N SER A 89 11.89 -12.34 5.86
CA SER A 89 11.71 -13.78 6.07
C SER A 89 10.43 -14.29 5.42
N TYR A 90 10.54 -15.44 4.75
CA TYR A 90 9.39 -16.16 4.23
C TYR A 90 8.42 -16.55 5.36
N PHE A 91 7.13 -16.44 5.08
CA PHE A 91 6.07 -16.76 6.04
C PHE A 91 4.96 -17.55 5.33
N ASP A 92 4.72 -18.79 5.77
CA ASP A 92 3.74 -19.69 5.13
C ASP A 92 2.33 -19.10 5.03
N CYS A 93 1.90 -18.38 6.06
CA CYS A 93 0.58 -17.76 6.12
C CYS A 93 0.57 -16.32 5.57
N TRP A 94 1.48 -16.01 4.65
CA TRP A 94 1.61 -14.67 4.03
C TRP A 94 0.28 -14.13 3.52
N THR A 95 -0.41 -14.90 2.68
CA THR A 95 -1.70 -14.49 2.07
C THR A 95 -2.73 -14.15 3.14
N ASN A 96 -2.85 -14.97 4.17
CA ASN A 96 -3.78 -14.73 5.28
C ASN A 96 -3.41 -13.46 6.06
N ARG A 97 -2.12 -13.16 6.23
CA ARG A 97 -1.66 -11.92 6.87
C ARG A 97 -1.99 -10.69 6.02
N VAL A 98 -1.76 -10.75 4.72
CA VAL A 98 -2.11 -9.68 3.77
C VAL A 98 -3.61 -9.38 3.85
N LEU A 99 -4.45 -10.41 3.75
CA LEU A 99 -5.90 -10.28 3.83
C LEU A 99 -6.36 -9.75 5.19
N PHE A 100 -5.76 -10.23 6.28
CA PHE A 100 -6.07 -9.77 7.64
C PHE A 100 -5.76 -8.27 7.81
N TYR A 101 -4.58 -7.80 7.40
CA TYR A 101 -4.24 -6.38 7.51
C TYR A 101 -5.10 -5.51 6.59
N LEU A 102 -5.30 -5.93 5.35
CA LEU A 102 -6.16 -5.20 4.42
C LEU A 102 -7.60 -5.07 4.98
N GLY A 103 -8.14 -6.17 5.50
CA GLY A 103 -9.47 -6.20 6.12
C GLY A 103 -9.56 -5.31 7.37
N LYS A 104 -8.62 -5.42 8.31
CA LYS A 104 -8.60 -4.60 9.53
C LYS A 104 -8.49 -3.11 9.24
N ILE A 105 -7.67 -2.71 8.26
CA ILE A 105 -7.60 -1.30 7.84
C ILE A 105 -8.94 -0.88 7.23
N TYR A 106 -9.52 -1.71 6.37
CA TYR A 106 -10.76 -1.38 5.68
C TYR A 106 -11.94 -1.21 6.64
N THR A 107 -12.16 -2.17 7.55
CA THR A 107 -13.25 -2.13 8.53
C THR A 107 -13.05 -1.07 9.60
N GLY A 108 -11.79 -0.74 9.94
CA GLY A 108 -11.47 0.27 10.96
C GLY A 108 -11.74 1.72 10.54
N GLN A 109 -12.17 1.97 9.31
CA GLN A 109 -12.46 3.31 8.79
C GLN A 109 -13.79 3.89 9.30
N ILE A 110 -14.74 3.02 9.66
CA ILE A 110 -16.09 3.41 10.06
C ILE A 110 -16.46 2.77 11.40
N LYS A 111 -17.42 3.37 12.10
CA LYS A 111 -17.98 2.88 13.37
C LYS A 111 -19.46 2.58 13.23
N GLU A 112 -20.02 1.98 14.29
CA GLU A 112 -21.46 1.75 14.39
C GLU A 112 -22.26 3.04 14.13
N GLY A 113 -23.28 2.94 13.27
CA GLY A 113 -24.12 4.07 12.86
C GLY A 113 -23.57 4.93 11.74
N GLU A 114 -22.35 4.68 11.24
CA GLU A 114 -21.80 5.38 10.09
C GLU A 114 -22.15 4.71 8.76
N ASP A 115 -22.40 5.52 7.73
CA ASP A 115 -22.69 5.05 6.38
C ASP A 115 -21.46 4.42 5.70
N TYR A 116 -21.71 3.37 4.90
CA TYR A 116 -20.67 2.66 4.15
C TYR A 116 -20.03 3.48 3.01
N ASP A 117 -20.63 4.61 2.62
CA ASP A 117 -20.09 5.51 1.59
C ASP A 117 -18.85 6.29 2.05
N LYS A 118 -18.59 6.30 3.36
CA LYS A 118 -17.36 6.80 3.98
C LYS A 118 -16.16 5.89 3.78
N LEU A 119 -16.36 4.62 3.41
CA LEU A 119 -15.25 3.70 3.16
C LEU A 119 -14.41 4.17 1.99
N ARG A 120 -13.11 4.26 2.23
CA ARG A 120 -12.11 4.60 1.21
C ARG A 120 -11.29 3.39 0.84
N LYS A 121 -10.65 3.50 -0.32
CA LYS A 121 -9.78 2.47 -0.87
C LYS A 121 -8.65 2.14 0.11
N CYS A 122 -8.34 0.86 0.22
CA CYS A 122 -7.18 0.37 0.97
C CYS A 122 -6.24 -0.37 0.03
N ILE A 123 -4.94 -0.10 0.16
CA ILE A 123 -3.89 -0.72 -0.64
C ILE A 123 -2.92 -1.39 0.34
N HIS A 124 -2.69 -2.69 0.15
CA HIS A 124 -1.62 -3.40 0.84
C HIS A 124 -0.44 -3.60 -0.12
N VAL A 125 0.75 -3.20 0.31
CA VAL A 125 2.01 -3.42 -0.40
C VAL A 125 2.88 -4.35 0.40
N SER A 126 3.21 -5.49 -0.19
CA SER A 126 4.22 -6.41 0.34
C SER A 126 5.51 -6.27 -0.46
N ILE A 127 6.60 -5.94 0.23
CA ILE A 127 7.94 -5.91 -0.34
C ILE A 127 8.65 -7.17 0.15
N LEU A 128 8.99 -8.08 -0.77
CA LEU A 128 9.50 -9.41 -0.43
C LEU A 128 10.98 -9.52 -0.76
N GLU A 129 11.81 -9.88 0.22
CA GLU A 129 13.23 -10.23 0.01
C GLU A 129 13.41 -11.74 -0.27
N PHE A 130 12.39 -12.37 -0.86
CA PHE A 130 12.40 -13.77 -1.24
C PHE A 130 11.50 -14.03 -2.46
N VAL A 131 11.72 -15.15 -3.14
CA VAL A 131 10.92 -15.54 -4.32
C VAL A 131 9.62 -16.20 -3.84
N HIS A 132 8.51 -15.45 -3.91
CA HIS A 132 7.18 -16.00 -3.57
C HIS A 132 6.46 -16.64 -4.77
N PHE A 133 6.75 -16.18 -5.99
CA PHE A 133 6.15 -16.69 -7.23
C PHE A 133 7.23 -17.30 -8.13
N PRO A 134 7.64 -18.56 -7.90
CA PRO A 134 8.77 -19.16 -8.61
C PRO A 134 8.49 -19.45 -10.10
N GLN A 135 7.25 -19.31 -10.56
CA GLN A 135 6.82 -19.67 -11.91
C GLN A 135 7.15 -18.61 -12.97
N ASP A 136 7.51 -17.39 -12.58
CA ASP A 136 7.98 -16.37 -13.53
C ASP A 136 9.00 -15.39 -12.90
N LYS A 137 9.45 -14.38 -13.66
CA LYS A 137 10.46 -13.40 -13.24
C LYS A 137 9.90 -11.98 -12.99
N LYS A 138 8.59 -11.81 -12.86
CA LYS A 138 7.96 -10.51 -12.62
C LYS A 138 8.34 -10.00 -11.24
N CYS A 139 8.91 -8.78 -11.19
CA CYS A 139 9.33 -8.14 -9.94
C CYS A 139 8.19 -7.40 -9.21
N CYS A 140 7.11 -7.08 -9.91
CA CYS A 140 5.94 -6.40 -9.35
C CYS A 140 4.66 -7.06 -9.87
N ARG A 141 3.67 -7.19 -8.99
CA ARG A 141 2.33 -7.70 -9.31
C ARG A 141 1.27 -6.84 -8.63
N LYS A 142 0.21 -6.53 -9.38
CA LYS A 142 -1.04 -5.97 -8.85
C LYS A 142 -2.04 -7.12 -8.72
N ILE A 143 -2.58 -7.33 -7.52
CA ILE A 143 -3.61 -8.34 -7.22
C ILE A 143 -4.89 -7.58 -6.87
N VAL A 144 -6.01 -7.99 -7.45
CA VAL A 144 -7.30 -7.30 -7.33
C VAL A 144 -8.44 -8.30 -7.11
N PHE A 145 -9.52 -7.85 -6.48
CA PHE A 145 -10.78 -8.58 -6.45
C PHE A 145 -11.46 -8.48 -7.82
N CYS A 146 -11.82 -9.62 -8.39
CA CYS A 146 -12.50 -9.72 -9.67
C CYS A 146 -13.49 -10.88 -9.68
N ASP A 147 -14.43 -10.83 -10.61
CA ASP A 147 -15.31 -11.92 -10.97
C ASP A 147 -14.47 -13.10 -11.46
N ALA A 148 -14.72 -14.29 -10.92
CA ALA A 148 -13.86 -15.46 -11.15
C ALA A 148 -14.01 -16.06 -12.54
N GLU A 149 -15.14 -15.87 -13.21
CA GLU A 149 -15.42 -16.42 -14.54
C GLU A 149 -14.89 -15.50 -15.64
N THR A 150 -15.07 -14.19 -15.46
CA THR A 150 -14.78 -13.18 -16.49
C THR A 150 -13.49 -12.41 -16.26
N GLY A 151 -12.98 -12.39 -15.02
CA GLY A 151 -11.88 -11.52 -14.60
C GLY A 151 -12.28 -10.05 -14.44
N GLU A 152 -13.57 -9.71 -14.59
CA GLU A 152 -14.06 -8.33 -14.48
C GLU A 152 -13.97 -7.82 -13.03
N GLN A 153 -13.50 -6.59 -12.83
CA GLN A 153 -13.48 -5.95 -11.52
C GLN A 153 -14.85 -5.36 -11.18
N LEU A 154 -15.90 -6.19 -11.14
CA LEU A 154 -17.30 -5.78 -11.05
C LEU A 154 -17.58 -4.84 -9.86
N ALA A 155 -17.03 -5.13 -8.68
CA ALA A 155 -17.20 -4.29 -7.50
C ALA A 155 -16.65 -2.87 -7.74
N LEU A 156 -15.45 -2.78 -8.33
CA LEU A 156 -14.80 -1.50 -8.62
C LEU A 156 -15.55 -0.74 -9.71
N LYS A 157 -15.99 -1.44 -10.76
CA LYS A 157 -16.82 -0.89 -11.83
C LYS A 157 -18.11 -0.27 -11.29
N ARG A 158 -18.85 -0.99 -10.44
CA ARG A 158 -20.09 -0.47 -9.82
C ARG A 158 -19.85 0.75 -8.94
N ILE A 159 -18.71 0.80 -8.24
CA ILE A 159 -18.32 1.98 -7.46
C ILE A 159 -18.11 3.17 -8.41
N ILE A 160 -17.38 2.98 -9.52
CA ILE A 160 -17.15 4.01 -10.53
C ILE A 160 -18.47 4.49 -11.13
N GLU A 161 -19.31 3.58 -11.62
CA GLU A 161 -20.61 3.88 -12.21
C GLU A 161 -21.47 4.72 -11.26
N ARG A 162 -21.56 4.33 -9.99
CA ARG A 162 -22.31 5.07 -8.97
C ARG A 162 -21.77 6.49 -8.73
N GLN A 163 -20.44 6.69 -8.77
CA GLN A 163 -19.88 8.04 -8.64
C GLN A 163 -20.25 8.92 -9.85
N LEU A 164 -20.21 8.35 -11.05
CA LEU A 164 -20.58 9.04 -12.29
C LEU A 164 -22.08 9.37 -12.32
N GLU A 165 -22.94 8.43 -11.91
CA GLU A 165 -24.40 8.63 -11.77
C GLU A 165 -24.74 9.73 -10.78
N ASN A 166 -23.95 9.86 -9.70
CA ASN A 166 -24.08 10.95 -8.73
C ASN A 166 -23.55 12.30 -9.24
N GLY A 167 -23.21 12.41 -10.53
CA GLY A 167 -22.80 13.65 -11.19
C GLY A 167 -21.31 13.97 -11.10
N LYS A 168 -20.47 13.09 -10.53
CA LYS A 168 -19.02 13.27 -10.57
C LYS A 168 -18.49 13.02 -11.99
N THR A 169 -17.51 13.80 -12.40
CA THR A 169 -16.75 13.58 -13.61
C THR A 169 -15.82 12.35 -13.48
N GLU A 170 -15.33 11.83 -14.60
CA GLU A 170 -14.30 10.77 -14.61
C GLU A 170 -13.05 11.19 -13.82
N LYS A 171 -12.69 12.48 -13.90
CA LYS A 171 -11.54 13.03 -13.17
C LYS A 171 -11.78 13.06 -11.67
N GLU A 172 -12.94 13.55 -11.22
CA GLU A 172 -13.29 13.55 -9.80
C GLU A 172 -13.41 12.12 -9.24
N THR A 173 -13.93 11.20 -10.05
CA THR A 173 -14.01 9.77 -9.69
C THR A 173 -12.61 9.14 -9.59
N ALA A 174 -11.72 9.43 -10.54
CA ALA A 174 -10.33 8.97 -10.50
C ALA A 174 -9.57 9.55 -9.30
N GLU A 175 -9.77 10.82 -8.99
CA GLU A 175 -9.19 11.46 -7.80
C GLU A 175 -9.72 10.83 -6.52
N LEU A 176 -11.03 10.60 -6.40
CA LEU A 176 -11.65 9.96 -5.22
C LEU A 176 -11.17 8.53 -4.99
N LEU A 177 -11.01 7.75 -6.06
CA LEU A 177 -10.63 6.33 -5.97
C LEU A 177 -9.11 6.13 -6.01
N GLY A 178 -8.33 7.21 -6.07
CA GLY A 178 -6.88 7.16 -6.20
C GLY A 178 -6.44 6.35 -7.44
N MET A 179 -7.23 6.40 -8.51
CA MET A 179 -7.02 5.63 -9.74
C MET A 179 -6.40 6.48 -10.84
N ASP A 180 -5.93 5.83 -11.90
CA ASP A 180 -5.65 6.54 -13.15
C ASP A 180 -6.98 6.84 -13.87
N ILE A 181 -7.07 7.97 -14.56
CA ILE A 181 -8.31 8.36 -15.27
C ILE A 181 -8.63 7.41 -16.42
N GLN A 182 -7.62 6.82 -17.06
CA GLN A 182 -7.83 5.81 -18.10
C GLN A 182 -8.38 4.52 -17.50
N GLU A 183 -7.89 4.09 -16.33
CA GLU A 183 -8.44 2.92 -15.63
C GLU A 183 -9.93 3.13 -15.28
N VAL A 184 -10.32 4.37 -14.91
CA VAL A 184 -11.73 4.73 -14.69
C VAL A 184 -12.56 4.65 -15.97
N ARG A 185 -12.02 5.12 -17.10
CA ARG A 185 -12.71 5.08 -18.41
C ARG A 185 -12.89 3.65 -18.91
N GLU A 186 -11.82 2.86 -18.86
CA GLU A 186 -11.83 1.44 -19.25
C GLU A 186 -12.90 0.67 -18.47
N LEU A 187 -12.95 0.85 -17.14
CA LEU A 187 -13.93 0.17 -16.29
C LEU A 187 -15.36 0.70 -16.47
N ALA A 188 -15.52 1.98 -16.82
CA ALA A 188 -16.82 2.57 -17.16
C ALA A 188 -17.33 2.16 -18.56
N GLY A 189 -16.56 1.38 -19.31
CA GLY A 189 -16.94 0.90 -20.65
C GLY A 189 -16.92 2.00 -21.73
N LYS A 190 -16.02 2.99 -21.58
CA LYS A 190 -15.83 4.10 -22.53
C LYS A 190 -14.46 4.08 -23.19
#